data_AF-A0A1D6J1I9-F1
#
_entry.id   AF-A0A1D6J1I9-F1
#
_cell.length_a   1.000
_cell.length_b   1.000
_cell.length_c   1.000
_cell.angle_alpha   90.00
_cell.angle_beta   90.00
_cell.angle_gamma   90.00
#
_symmetry.space_group_name_H-M   'P 1'
#
loop_
_entity.id
_entity.type
_entity.pdbx_description
1 polymer ?
#
loop_
_entity_poly.entity_id
_entity_poly.type
_entity_poly.pdbx_seq_one_letter_code
_entity_poly.pdbx_strand_id
1 'polypeptide(L)'
;MEVANRLMVKGKSALETEQAAVRVLQSLFPPLLLVLYKALLAPIANGQLAAMMLARATAISCQWLMGSCSVNSVTLPDGKSWSSGVFVEKCKYLEESKCLGICINTCKLPTQTFFKDHMGVDLYMEPNFEDYSCQFVLLLIAVQLRGAASTS
;
A
#
# COMPACT_ATOMS: atom_id res chain seq x y z
N MET A 1 -3.73 -37.42 12.84
CA MET A 1 -2.81 -36.34 12.39
C MET A 1 -2.87 -36.08 10.88
N GLU A 2 -3.32 -37.01 10.04
CA GLU A 2 -3.31 -36.86 8.57
C GLU A 2 -4.39 -35.91 8.00
N VAL A 3 -5.56 -35.85 8.62
CA VAL A 3 -6.66 -34.96 8.20
C VAL A 3 -6.35 -33.49 8.48
N ALA A 4 -5.70 -33.19 9.62
CA ALA A 4 -5.21 -31.85 9.94
C ALA A 4 -4.11 -31.41 8.97
N ASN A 5 -3.22 -32.32 8.57
CA ASN A 5 -2.18 -32.02 7.58
C ASN A 5 -2.78 -31.79 6.17
N ARG A 6 -3.81 -32.56 5.78
CA ARG A 6 -4.56 -32.32 4.53
C ARG A 6 -5.37 -31.02 4.52
N LEU A 7 -5.82 -30.54 5.68
CA LEU A 7 -6.46 -29.23 5.83
C LEU A 7 -5.43 -28.09 5.76
N MET A 8 -4.23 -28.27 6.33
CA MET A 8 -3.13 -27.31 6.24
C MET A 8 -2.57 -27.18 4.81
N VAL A 9 -2.58 -28.27 4.02
CA VAL A 9 -2.24 -28.26 2.58
C VAL A 9 -3.38 -27.65 1.72
N LYS A 10 -4.60 -27.56 2.25
CA LYS A 10 -5.75 -26.89 1.61
C LYS A 10 -5.95 -25.43 2.06
N GLY A 11 -5.08 -24.91 2.92
CA GLY A 11 -5.01 -23.48 3.19
C GLY A 11 -4.34 -22.77 2.01
N LYS A 12 -4.94 -21.69 1.52
CA LYS A 12 -4.21 -20.79 0.61
C LYS A 12 -2.96 -20.31 1.34
N SER A 13 -1.80 -20.43 0.71
CA SER A 13 -0.56 -19.86 1.23
C SER A 13 -0.69 -18.34 1.36
N ALA A 14 0.16 -17.72 2.19
CA ALA A 14 0.19 -16.26 2.34
C ALA A 14 0.39 -15.56 0.98
N LEU A 15 1.25 -16.13 0.12
CA LEU A 15 1.49 -15.64 -1.23
C LEU A 15 0.25 -15.72 -2.14
N GLU A 16 -0.49 -16.84 -2.12
CA GLU A 16 -1.72 -16.97 -2.90
C GLU A 16 -2.81 -16.01 -2.43
N THR A 17 -2.87 -15.76 -1.11
CA THR A 17 -3.79 -14.77 -0.52
C THR A 17 -3.43 -13.37 -0.96
N GLU A 18 -2.12 -13.03 -0.94
CA GLU A 18 -1.63 -11.75 -1.40
C GLU A 18 -1.97 -11.51 -2.88
N GLN A 19 -1.65 -12.47 -3.74
CA GLN A 19 -1.94 -12.39 -5.18
C GLN A 19 -3.44 -12.29 -5.46
N ALA A 20 -4.28 -12.99 -4.70
CA ALA A 20 -5.72 -12.87 -4.83
C ALA A 20 -6.20 -11.45 -4.48
N ALA A 21 -5.68 -10.87 -3.41
CA ALA A 21 -5.98 -9.49 -3.02
C ALA A 21 -5.48 -8.47 -4.06
N VAL A 22 -4.28 -8.65 -4.62
CA VAL A 22 -3.76 -7.81 -5.72
C VAL A 22 -4.70 -7.86 -6.94
N ARG A 23 -5.20 -9.03 -7.33
CA ARG A 23 -6.16 -9.16 -8.45
C ARG A 23 -7.47 -8.43 -8.17
N VAL A 24 -7.95 -8.47 -6.92
CA VAL A 24 -9.12 -7.69 -6.51
C VAL A 24 -8.83 -6.20 -6.68
N LEU A 25 -7.69 -5.70 -6.18
CA LEU A 25 -7.29 -4.30 -6.35
C LEU A 25 -7.21 -3.90 -7.83
N GLN A 26 -6.62 -4.71 -8.68
CA GLN A 26 -6.59 -4.48 -10.14
C GLN A 26 -8.00 -4.37 -10.73
N SER A 27 -8.93 -5.23 -10.30
CA SER A 27 -10.30 -5.25 -10.82
C SER A 27 -11.13 -4.01 -10.46
N LEU A 28 -10.69 -3.22 -9.47
CA LEU A 28 -11.33 -1.95 -9.11
C LEU A 28 -11.06 -0.84 -10.14
N PHE A 29 -10.08 -1.03 -11.03
CA PHE A 29 -9.68 -0.04 -12.02
C PHE A 29 -9.84 -0.58 -13.45
N PRO A 30 -10.29 0.26 -14.40
CA PRO A 30 -10.24 -0.09 -15.81
C PRO A 30 -8.80 -0.41 -16.25
N PRO A 31 -8.53 -1.48 -17.02
CA PRO A 31 -7.16 -1.89 -17.39
C PRO A 31 -6.34 -0.78 -18.07
N LEU A 32 -6.99 0.05 -18.90
CA LEU A 32 -6.33 1.17 -19.58
C LEU A 32 -5.84 2.25 -18.59
N LEU A 33 -6.58 2.47 -17.50
CA LEU A 33 -6.28 3.54 -16.54
C LEU A 33 -4.96 3.29 -15.81
N LEU A 34 -4.71 2.04 -15.39
CA LEU A 34 -3.46 1.67 -14.71
C LEU A 34 -2.25 1.84 -15.62
N VAL A 35 -2.36 1.41 -16.87
CA VAL A 35 -1.30 1.56 -17.88
C VAL A 35 -1.03 3.04 -18.17
N LEU A 36 -2.07 3.83 -18.40
CA LEU A 36 -1.96 5.26 -18.66
C LEU A 36 -1.39 6.00 -17.44
N TYR A 37 -1.83 5.67 -16.22
CA TYR A 37 -1.30 6.25 -14.99
C TYR A 37 0.21 6.00 -14.88
N LYS A 38 0.63 4.75 -15.04
CA LYS A 38 2.04 4.35 -14.95
C LYS A 38 2.89 4.98 -16.06
N ALA A 39 2.35 5.12 -17.28
CA ALA A 39 3.07 5.69 -18.41
C ALA A 39 3.15 7.23 -18.36
N LEU A 40 2.11 7.91 -17.90
CA LEU A 40 2.01 9.36 -17.95
C LEU A 40 2.42 10.01 -16.63
N LEU A 41 1.91 9.54 -15.49
CA LEU A 41 2.06 10.25 -14.21
C LEU A 41 3.31 9.85 -13.43
N ALA A 42 3.69 8.56 -13.45
CA ALA A 42 4.91 8.11 -12.77
C ALA A 42 6.20 8.85 -13.24
N PRO A 43 6.39 9.21 -14.52
CA PRO A 43 7.57 9.98 -14.95
C PRO A 43 7.45 11.51 -14.76
N ILE A 44 6.26 12.07 -14.53
CA ILE A 44 6.09 13.53 -14.39
C ILE A 44 6.60 14.00 -13.03
N ALA A 45 7.39 15.09 -13.03
CA ALA A 45 7.96 15.69 -11.82
C ALA A 45 8.72 14.68 -10.94
N ASN A 46 9.51 13.79 -11.56
CA ASN A 46 10.19 12.66 -10.91
C ASN A 46 9.25 11.72 -10.13
N GLY A 47 7.95 11.73 -10.43
CA GLY A 47 6.90 10.97 -9.76
C GLY A 47 6.35 11.65 -8.49
N GLN A 48 6.87 12.81 -8.09
CA GLN A 48 6.40 13.52 -6.88
C GLN A 48 4.91 13.87 -7.01
N LEU A 49 4.50 14.34 -8.19
CA LEU A 49 3.10 14.62 -8.47
C LEU A 49 2.24 13.36 -8.36
N ALA A 50 2.74 12.23 -8.86
CA ALA A 50 2.06 10.93 -8.80
C ALA A 50 1.81 10.50 -7.34
N ALA A 51 2.84 10.58 -6.49
CA ALA A 51 2.72 10.24 -5.07
C ALA A 51 1.72 11.14 -4.32
N MET A 52 1.75 12.46 -4.55
CA MET A 52 0.81 13.41 -3.92
C MET A 52 -0.63 13.20 -4.41
N MET A 53 -0.82 12.95 -5.71
CA MET A 53 -2.13 12.65 -6.30
C MET A 53 -2.70 11.36 -5.72
N LEU A 54 -1.89 10.31 -5.61
CA LEU A 54 -2.32 9.04 -5.00
C LEU A 54 -2.62 9.17 -3.52
N ALA A 55 -1.83 9.93 -2.76
CA ALA A 55 -2.12 10.19 -1.35
C ALA A 55 -3.50 10.84 -1.19
N ARG A 56 -3.79 11.88 -1.98
CA ARG A 56 -5.10 12.55 -1.97
C ARG A 56 -6.23 11.64 -2.44
N ALA A 57 -6.03 10.92 -3.54
CA ALA A 57 -7.02 9.99 -4.07
C ALA A 57 -7.34 8.89 -3.04
N THR A 58 -6.33 8.33 -2.38
CA THR A 58 -6.49 7.31 -1.33
C THR A 58 -7.23 7.91 -0.13
N ALA A 59 -6.83 9.08 0.34
CA ALA A 59 -7.47 9.75 1.46
C ALA A 59 -8.93 10.13 1.20
N ILE A 60 -9.36 10.34 -0.05
CA ILE A 60 -10.76 10.65 -0.41
C ILE A 60 -11.55 9.37 -0.68
N SER A 61 -11.02 8.47 -1.51
CA SER A 61 -11.76 7.31 -2.02
C SER A 61 -11.80 6.12 -1.05
N CYS A 62 -10.86 6.02 -0.11
CA CYS A 62 -10.75 4.86 0.78
C CYS A 62 -11.29 5.10 2.20
N GLN A 63 -11.90 6.27 2.49
CA GLN A 63 -12.44 6.55 3.82
C GLN A 63 -13.59 5.62 4.21
N TRP A 64 -14.38 5.15 3.24
CA TRP A 64 -15.46 4.21 3.50
C TRP A 64 -14.92 2.89 4.08
N LEU A 65 -13.76 2.43 3.57
CA LEU A 65 -13.10 1.18 3.94
C LEU A 65 -12.21 1.33 5.18
N MET A 66 -11.42 2.40 5.23
CA MET A 66 -10.38 2.57 6.25
C MET A 66 -10.84 3.45 7.40
N GLY A 67 -11.79 4.36 7.22
CA GLY A 67 -12.18 5.35 8.22
C GLY A 67 -11.60 6.75 7.95
N SER A 68 -11.53 7.60 8.98
CA SER A 68 -11.03 8.98 8.85
C SER A 68 -9.58 8.97 8.36
N CYS A 69 -9.35 9.62 7.22
CA CYS A 69 -8.04 9.71 6.57
C CYS A 69 -7.64 11.18 6.39
N SER A 70 -6.40 11.52 6.73
CA SER A 70 -5.82 12.83 6.48
C SER A 70 -4.52 12.71 5.68
N VAL A 71 -4.25 13.68 4.81
CA VAL A 71 -2.97 13.71 4.07
C VAL A 71 -1.96 14.46 4.92
N ASN A 72 -0.79 13.85 5.13
CA ASN A 72 0.31 14.43 5.91
C ASN A 72 1.60 14.51 5.09
N SER A 73 2.53 15.34 5.56
CA SER A 73 3.86 15.44 4.98
C SER A 73 4.77 14.35 5.52
N VAL A 74 5.51 13.69 4.64
CA VAL A 74 6.51 12.68 5.01
C VAL A 74 7.89 13.18 4.60
N THR A 75 8.86 13.02 5.50
CA THR A 75 10.27 13.34 5.23
C THR A 75 10.93 12.15 4.56
N LEU A 76 11.48 12.39 3.38
CA LEU A 76 12.21 11.40 2.61
C LEU A 76 13.67 11.31 3.05
N PRO A 77 14.39 10.23 2.68
CA PRO A 77 15.81 10.07 3.03
C PRO A 77 16.71 11.20 2.50
N ASP A 78 16.29 11.95 1.48
CA ASP A 78 17.01 13.10 0.95
C ASP A 78 16.80 14.40 1.76
N GLY A 79 16.06 14.31 2.87
CA GLY A 79 15.73 15.42 3.77
C GLY A 79 14.58 16.31 3.28
N LYS A 80 14.00 16.04 2.11
CA LYS A 80 12.85 16.79 1.61
C LYS A 80 11.56 16.24 2.20
N SER A 81 10.57 17.12 2.40
CA SER A 81 9.25 16.73 2.89
C SER A 81 8.18 17.01 1.83
N TRP A 82 7.33 16.02 1.55
CA TRP A 82 6.23 16.14 0.60
C TRP A 82 4.93 15.61 1.19
N SER A 83 3.81 16.19 0.77
CA SER A 83 2.44 15.80 1.14
C SER A 83 2.02 14.50 0.44
N SER A 84 2.72 13.43 0.78
CA SER A 84 2.65 12.09 0.16
C SER A 84 2.36 10.99 1.18
N GLY A 85 2.06 11.38 2.43
CA GLY A 85 1.58 10.48 3.46
C GLY A 85 0.06 10.49 3.54
N VAL A 86 -0.52 9.36 3.94
CA VAL A 86 -1.91 9.28 4.38
C VAL A 86 -1.94 8.68 5.78
N PHE A 87 -2.47 9.43 6.74
CA PHE A 87 -2.68 8.94 8.09
C PHE A 87 -4.14 8.55 8.27
N VAL A 88 -4.38 7.30 8.63
CA VAL A 88 -5.69 6.78 9.01
C VAL A 88 -5.74 6.79 10.54
N GLU A 89 -6.62 7.63 11.11
CA GLU A 89 -6.71 7.82 12.57
C GLU A 89 -7.16 6.54 13.27
N LYS A 90 -8.11 5.81 12.66
CA LYS A 90 -8.62 4.54 13.16
C LYS A 90 -9.09 3.67 12.01
N CYS A 91 -8.28 2.66 11.68
CA CYS A 91 -8.47 1.75 10.56
C CYS A 91 -9.59 0.75 10.84
N LYS A 92 -10.76 0.94 10.23
CA LYS A 92 -11.93 0.03 10.38
C LYS A 92 -11.58 -1.41 10.01
N TYR A 93 -10.83 -1.61 8.92
CA TYR A 93 -10.42 -2.94 8.48
C TYR A 93 -9.58 -3.67 9.54
N LEU A 94 -8.66 -2.96 10.18
CA LEU A 94 -7.82 -3.53 11.23
C LEU A 94 -8.63 -3.77 12.51
N GLU A 95 -9.47 -2.81 12.89
CA GLU A 95 -10.35 -2.91 14.07
C GLU A 95 -11.35 -4.07 13.97
N GLU A 96 -11.93 -4.31 12.79
CA GLU A 96 -12.89 -5.39 12.56
C GLU A 96 -12.22 -6.75 12.47
N SER A 97 -11.06 -6.83 11.80
CA SER A 97 -10.35 -8.11 11.62
C SER A 97 -9.67 -8.60 12.90
N LYS A 98 -9.21 -7.71 13.78
CA LYS A 98 -8.52 -7.99 15.05
C LYS A 98 -7.39 -9.02 14.94
N CYS A 99 -6.81 -9.15 13.75
CA CYS A 99 -5.81 -10.16 13.45
C CYS A 99 -4.68 -9.53 12.64
N LEU A 100 -3.49 -9.49 13.24
CA LEU A 100 -2.25 -9.06 12.59
C LEU A 100 -2.07 -9.77 11.23
N GLY A 101 -2.25 -11.09 11.22
CA GLY A 101 -2.10 -11.90 10.01
C GLY A 101 -3.05 -11.49 8.88
N ILE A 102 -4.30 -11.13 9.19
CA ILE A 102 -5.25 -10.66 8.18
C ILE A 102 -4.79 -9.29 7.66
N CYS A 103 -4.64 -8.28 8.52
CA CYS A 103 -4.21 -6.95 8.09
C CYS A 103 -2.94 -6.97 7.21
N ILE A 104 -1.93 -7.76 7.61
CA ILE A 104 -0.68 -7.85 6.88
C ILE A 104 -0.86 -8.51 5.51
N ASN A 105 -1.54 -9.66 5.44
CA ASN A 105 -1.58 -10.47 4.22
C ASN A 105 -2.70 -10.10 3.25
N THR A 106 -3.74 -9.38 3.69
CA THR A 106 -4.89 -9.00 2.84
C THR A 106 -4.97 -7.51 2.55
N CYS A 107 -4.34 -6.66 3.37
CA CYS A 107 -4.33 -5.21 3.18
C CYS A 107 -2.91 -4.68 2.92
N LYS A 108 -1.96 -4.79 3.86
CA LYS A 108 -0.61 -4.20 3.74
C LYS A 108 0.16 -4.74 2.53
N LEU A 109 0.52 -6.01 2.53
CA LEU A 109 1.37 -6.57 1.48
C LEU A 109 0.73 -6.45 0.09
N PRO A 110 -0.56 -6.80 -0.10
CA PRO A 110 -1.19 -6.68 -1.41
C PRO A 110 -1.26 -5.24 -1.92
N THR A 111 -1.54 -4.27 -1.05
CA THR A 111 -1.61 -2.87 -1.46
C THR A 111 -0.22 -2.35 -1.83
N GLN A 112 0.82 -2.67 -1.05
CA GLN A 112 2.19 -2.31 -1.40
C GLN A 112 2.63 -2.92 -2.74
N THR A 113 2.35 -4.20 -2.95
CA THR A 113 2.62 -4.90 -4.22
C THR A 113 1.84 -4.27 -5.38
N PHE A 114 0.56 -3.95 -5.18
CA PHE A 114 -0.26 -3.29 -6.19
C PHE A 114 0.31 -1.93 -6.62
N PHE A 115 0.65 -1.08 -5.64
CA PHE A 115 1.21 0.24 -5.93
C PHE A 115 2.55 0.14 -6.67
N LYS A 116 3.44 -0.76 -6.23
CA LYS A 116 4.74 -0.95 -6.87
C LYS A 116 4.62 -1.47 -8.29
N ASP A 117 3.91 -2.58 -8.49
CA ASP A 117 3.93 -3.31 -9.75
C ASP A 117 2.96 -2.72 -10.79
N HIS A 118 1.83 -2.17 -10.34
CA HIS A 118 0.77 -1.67 -11.22
C HIS A 118 0.66 -0.15 -11.28
N MET A 119 0.89 0.56 -10.17
CA MET A 119 0.84 2.03 -10.16
C MET A 119 2.20 2.68 -10.44
N GLY A 120 3.31 1.94 -10.27
CA GLY A 120 4.66 2.48 -10.45
C GLY A 120 5.07 3.46 -9.35
N VAL A 121 4.56 3.28 -8.13
CA VAL A 121 4.88 4.10 -6.95
C VAL A 121 5.16 3.15 -5.79
N ASP A 122 6.25 3.37 -5.05
CA ASP A 122 6.52 2.56 -3.87
C ASP A 122 5.61 3.03 -2.73
N LEU A 123 4.94 2.09 -2.07
CA LEU A 123 4.10 2.38 -0.91
C LEU A 123 4.67 1.61 0.29
N TYR A 124 4.79 2.29 1.42
CA TYR A 124 5.05 1.69 2.71
C TYR A 124 3.86 1.93 3.64
N MET A 125 3.41 0.88 4.33
CA MET A 125 2.28 0.95 5.27
C MET A 125 2.72 0.48 6.66
N GLU A 126 2.46 1.30 7.67
CA GLU A 126 2.75 1.01 9.08
C GLU A 126 1.44 1.00 9.88
N PRO A 127 0.85 -0.18 10.15
CA PRO A 127 -0.30 -0.29 11.05
C PRO A 127 0.13 -0.26 12.52
N ASN A 128 -0.63 0.45 13.37
CA ASN A 128 -0.52 0.39 14.82
C ASN A 128 -1.67 -0.47 15.38
N PHE A 129 -1.33 -1.51 16.12
CA PHE A 129 -2.29 -2.49 16.65
C PHE A 129 -2.84 -2.14 18.04
N GLU A 130 -2.27 -1.11 18.69
CA GLU A 130 -2.73 -0.63 19.99
C GLU A 130 -3.89 0.35 19.84
N ASP A 131 -3.77 1.31 18.93
CA ASP A 131 -4.76 2.37 18.67
C ASP A 131 -5.55 2.18 17.36
N TYR A 132 -5.21 1.14 16.58
CA TYR A 132 -5.78 0.84 15.27
C TYR A 132 -5.48 1.87 14.17
N SER A 133 -4.56 2.81 14.37
CA SER A 133 -4.15 3.76 13.33
C SER A 133 -3.30 3.09 12.24
N CYS A 134 -3.16 3.73 11.08
CA CYS A 134 -2.27 3.24 10.02
C CYS A 134 -1.69 4.39 9.21
N GLN A 135 -0.36 4.40 9.06
CA GLN A 135 0.36 5.38 8.24
C GLN A 135 0.74 4.78 6.89
N PHE A 136 0.38 5.48 5.82
CA PHE A 136 0.79 5.20 4.46
C PHE A 136 1.85 6.21 4.05
N VAL A 137 2.90 5.76 3.40
CA VAL A 137 4.00 6.60 2.91
C VAL A 137 4.23 6.26 1.43
N LEU A 138 3.87 7.18 0.54
CA LEU A 138 4.09 7.00 -0.89
C LEU A 138 5.43 7.62 -1.31
N LEU A 139 6.31 6.78 -1.84
CA LEU A 139 7.67 7.08 -2.26
C LEU A 139 7.83 6.91 -3.77
N LEU A 140 8.89 7.55 -4.29
CA LEU A 140 9.27 7.45 -5.68
C LEU A 140 10.16 6.23 -5.89
N ILE A 141 9.93 5.48 -6.96
CA ILE A 141 10.79 4.35 -7.36
C ILE A 141 12.27 4.79 -7.46
N ALA A 142 12.53 6.02 -7.90
CA ALA A 142 13.89 6.55 -8.04
C ALA A 142 14.58 6.90 -6.70
N VAL A 143 13.83 7.13 -5.61
CA VAL A 143 14.41 7.51 -4.31
C VAL A 143 15.06 6.32 -3.62
N GLN A 144 14.52 5.11 -3.78
CA GLN A 144 15.10 3.91 -3.17
C GLN A 144 16.43 3.49 -3.78
N LEU A 145 16.67 3.80 -5.07
CA LEU A 145 17.94 3.53 -5.75
C LEU A 145 19.12 4.35 -5.19
N ARG A 146 18.87 5.43 -4.44
CA ARG A 146 19.94 6.19 -3.76
C ARG A 146 20.17 5.77 -2.31
N GLY A 147 19.21 5.13 -1.65
CA GLY A 147 19.36 4.62 -0.28
C GLY A 147 20.09 3.29 -0.17
N ALA A 148 20.10 2.48 -1.24
CA ALA A 148 20.81 1.20 -1.28
C ALA A 148 22.34 1.33 -1.51
N ALA A 149 22.85 2.55 -1.76
CA ALA A 149 24.27 2.81 -2.02
C ALA A 149 25.08 3.24 -0.78
N SER A 150 24.48 3.26 0.42
CA SER A 150 25.14 3.69 1.67
C SER A 150 25.33 2.58 2.70
N THR A 151 25.17 1.32 2.31
CA THR A 151 25.56 0.16 3.14
C THR A 151 26.47 -0.77 2.34
N SER A 152 27.73 -0.35 2.18
CA SER A 152 28.86 -1.21 1.82
C SER A 152 30.12 -0.66 2.47
#